data_AF-A0A7J6UP93-F1
#
_entry.id   AF-A0A7J6UP93-F1
#
_cell.length_a   1.000
_cell.length_b   1.000
_cell.length_c   1.000
_cell.angle_alpha   90.00
_cell.angle_beta   90.00
_cell.angle_gamma   90.00
#
_symmetry.space_group_name_H-M   'P 1'
#
loop_
_entity.id
_entity.type
_entity.pdbx_description
1 polymer ?
#
loop_
_entity_poly.entity_id
_entity_poly.type
_entity_poly.pdbx_seq_one_letter_code
_entity_poly.pdbx_strand_id
1 'polypeptide(L)'
;MDLSIRPIFVYGTLMSAELRSALLGREAPCCTAVLPASAGYRRLTVNGEGYPALIRETQGEGQAIVGQLLSALTADDLKLIVEYEGDEYFVSTLKVMGSESVEVEAAVFLWKEDLRSRLGHKGMPWDFSEWLTMGLEEAVAEARSVRSKHVIDKAEQRLRLADRVDDEIGEVINADSGKPAWDDEDNLLLSRIALACERDPNSRVGNYDKP
;
A
#
# COMPACT_ATOMS: atom_id res chain seq x y z
N MET A 1 6.55 10.64 -0.18
CA MET A 1 5.76 10.98 -1.40
C MET A 1 4.29 10.88 -1.03
N ASP A 2 3.46 11.85 -1.43
CA ASP A 2 2.01 11.81 -1.17
C ASP A 2 1.30 11.12 -2.35
N LEU A 3 0.79 9.92 -2.10
CA LEU A 3 0.01 9.11 -3.05
C LEU A 3 -1.51 9.30 -2.84
N SER A 4 -1.93 10.37 -2.15
CA SER A 4 -3.31 10.60 -1.69
C SER A 4 -4.38 10.24 -2.74
N ILE A 5 -5.18 9.22 -2.39
CA ILE A 5 -6.43 8.74 -3.02
C ILE A 5 -6.39 8.59 -4.55
N ARG A 6 -5.23 8.34 -5.15
CA ARG A 6 -5.16 8.03 -6.59
C ARG A 6 -5.02 6.52 -6.82
N PRO A 7 -5.67 5.97 -7.84
CA PRO A 7 -5.38 4.62 -8.25
C PRO A 7 -3.94 4.51 -8.74
N ILE A 8 -3.36 3.32 -8.63
CA ILE A 8 -2.00 3.04 -9.13
C ILE A 8 -2.12 2.22 -10.41
N PHE A 9 -1.47 2.66 -11.48
CA PHE A 9 -1.32 1.86 -12.68
C PHE A 9 -0.03 1.03 -12.58
N VAL A 10 -0.20 -0.29 -12.55
CA VAL A 10 0.89 -1.27 -12.53
C VAL A 10 1.02 -1.94 -13.89
N TYR A 11 2.26 -2.07 -14.36
CA TYR A 11 2.58 -2.58 -15.70
C TYR A 11 3.64 -3.70 -15.68
N GLY A 12 4.04 -4.15 -14.50
CA GLY A 12 5.06 -5.16 -14.27
C GLY A 12 4.60 -6.28 -13.35
N THR A 13 5.46 -6.70 -12.42
CA THR A 13 5.24 -7.84 -11.52
C THR A 13 3.95 -7.71 -10.69
N LEU A 14 3.64 -6.48 -10.23
CA LEU A 14 2.41 -6.16 -9.51
C LEU A 14 1.12 -6.35 -10.33
N MET A 15 1.18 -6.66 -11.63
CA MET A 15 0.01 -7.13 -12.39
C MET A 15 -0.48 -8.50 -11.90
N SER A 16 0.35 -9.30 -11.24
CA SER A 16 -0.05 -10.58 -10.65
C SER A 16 -0.91 -10.39 -9.40
N ALA A 17 -2.12 -10.97 -9.42
CA ALA A 17 -3.01 -10.98 -8.26
C ALA A 17 -2.38 -11.75 -7.08
N GLU A 18 -1.67 -12.84 -7.35
CA GLU A 18 -1.01 -13.64 -6.32
C GLU A 18 0.07 -12.83 -5.59
N LEU A 19 0.92 -12.12 -6.34
CA LEU A 19 1.95 -11.26 -5.78
C LEU A 19 1.32 -10.12 -4.96
N ARG A 20 0.29 -9.45 -5.48
CA ARG A 20 -0.39 -8.38 -4.74
C ARG A 20 -1.01 -8.89 -3.44
N SER A 21 -1.69 -10.03 -3.47
CA SER A 21 -2.28 -10.61 -2.26
C SER A 21 -1.21 -11.00 -1.24
N ALA A 22 -0.06 -11.49 -1.69
CA ALA A 22 1.09 -11.77 -0.84
C ALA A 22 1.68 -10.50 -0.20
N LEU A 23 1.82 -9.42 -0.98
CA LEU A 23 2.37 -8.15 -0.52
C LEU A 23 1.43 -7.41 0.42
N LEU A 24 0.16 -7.28 0.06
CA LEU A 24 -0.83 -6.48 0.79
C LEU A 24 -1.47 -7.28 1.94
N GLY A 25 -1.45 -8.61 1.86
CA GLY A 25 -2.18 -9.50 2.79
C GLY A 25 -3.70 -9.46 2.62
N ARG A 26 -4.18 -8.89 1.51
CA ARG A 26 -5.58 -8.80 1.11
C ARG A 26 -5.68 -8.65 -0.39
N GLU A 27 -6.86 -8.88 -0.95
CA GLU A 27 -7.13 -8.51 -2.34
C GLU A 27 -7.38 -7.00 -2.46
N ALA A 28 -6.81 -6.40 -3.51
CA ALA A 28 -7.07 -5.03 -3.92
C ALA A 28 -7.85 -5.04 -5.24
N PRO A 29 -9.01 -4.33 -5.33
CA PRO A 29 -9.76 -4.21 -6.57
C PRO A 29 -8.89 -3.66 -7.71
N CYS A 30 -9.00 -4.27 -8.88
CA CYS A 30 -8.29 -3.83 -10.06
C CYS A 30 -9.11 -4.02 -11.34
N CYS A 31 -8.83 -3.22 -12.35
CA CYS A 31 -9.32 -3.43 -13.71
C CYS A 31 -8.19 -3.32 -14.72
N THR A 32 -8.36 -3.89 -15.90
CA THR A 32 -7.42 -3.71 -17.01
C THR A 32 -7.40 -2.24 -17.42
N ALA A 33 -6.20 -1.72 -17.65
CA ALA A 33 -6.00 -0.38 -18.19
C ALA A 33 -4.84 -0.36 -19.18
N VAL A 34 -4.79 0.67 -20.01
CA VAL A 34 -3.75 0.85 -21.02
C VAL A 34 -3.14 2.24 -20.90
N LEU A 35 -1.82 2.33 -20.76
CA LEU A 35 -1.10 3.57 -21.01
C LEU A 35 -0.94 3.71 -22.54
N PRO A 36 -1.51 4.76 -23.17
CA PRO A 36 -1.51 4.86 -24.63
C PRO A 36 -0.10 5.17 -25.16
N ALA A 37 0.18 4.75 -26.40
CA ALA A 37 1.45 5.02 -27.09
C ALA A 37 1.79 6.53 -27.16
N SER A 38 0.76 7.39 -27.27
CA SER A 38 0.88 8.84 -27.25
C SER A 38 1.44 9.41 -25.95
N ALA A 39 1.46 8.63 -24.86
CA ALA A 39 2.11 9.03 -23.61
C ALA A 39 3.64 9.08 -23.72
N GLY A 40 4.24 8.45 -24.74
CA GLY A 40 5.68 8.51 -25.01
C GLY A 40 6.53 7.72 -24.02
N TYR A 41 6.07 6.52 -23.64
CA TYR A 41 6.79 5.61 -22.74
C TYR A 41 6.96 4.24 -23.37
N ARG A 42 7.97 3.49 -22.93
CA ARG A 42 8.21 2.10 -23.33
C ARG A 42 8.46 1.22 -22.11
N ARG A 43 7.95 -0.02 -22.16
CA ARG A 43 8.21 -1.04 -21.14
C ARG A 43 9.37 -1.94 -21.60
N LEU A 44 10.44 -2.00 -20.82
CA LEU A 44 11.67 -2.72 -21.14
C LEU A 44 12.10 -3.60 -19.97
N THR A 45 12.74 -4.74 -20.24
CA THR A 45 13.35 -5.57 -19.19
C THR A 45 14.59 -4.88 -18.61
N VAL A 46 14.75 -4.94 -17.29
CA VAL A 46 15.99 -4.52 -16.60
C VAL A 46 17.02 -5.64 -16.70
N ASN A 47 18.28 -5.33 -17.01
CA ASN A 47 19.31 -6.34 -17.28
C ASN A 47 19.59 -7.21 -16.07
N GLY A 48 19.47 -8.53 -16.26
CA GLY A 48 19.71 -9.52 -15.21
C GLY A 48 18.54 -9.67 -14.23
N GLU A 49 17.43 -8.96 -14.46
CA GLU A 49 16.31 -8.88 -13.53
C GLU A 49 15.03 -9.42 -14.18
N GLY A 50 14.13 -9.97 -13.34
CA GLY A 50 12.83 -10.48 -13.78
C GLY A 50 11.77 -9.41 -14.01
N TYR A 51 12.02 -8.16 -13.64
CA TYR A 51 11.03 -7.07 -13.65
C TYR A 51 11.26 -6.03 -14.76
N PRO A 52 10.19 -5.35 -15.20
CA PRO A 52 10.29 -4.33 -16.24
C PRO A 52 10.46 -2.92 -15.68
N ALA A 53 11.16 -2.09 -16.43
CA ALA A 53 11.19 -0.64 -16.32
C ALA A 53 10.17 0.01 -17.27
N LEU A 54 9.54 1.10 -16.82
CA LEU A 54 8.82 2.04 -17.68
C LEU A 54 9.64 3.33 -17.83
N ILE A 55 10.09 3.61 -19.04
CA ILE A 55 11.01 4.71 -19.31
C ILE A 55 10.48 5.59 -20.45
N ARG A 56 10.83 6.89 -20.45
CA ARG A 56 10.51 7.81 -21.56
C ARG A 56 11.09 7.28 -22.88
N GLU A 57 10.25 7.21 -23.90
CA GLU A 57 10.68 7.01 -25.28
C GLU A 57 11.31 8.29 -25.80
N THR A 58 12.48 8.17 -26.41
CA THR A 58 13.26 9.30 -26.94
C THR A 58 13.30 9.29 -28.47
N GLN A 59 12.95 8.17 -29.10
CA GLN A 59 12.95 8.00 -30.54
C GLN A 59 11.58 7.51 -31.03
N GLY A 60 10.73 8.45 -31.44
CA GLY A 60 9.42 8.15 -32.04
C GLY A 60 8.28 8.06 -31.03
N GLU A 61 7.23 7.31 -31.40
CA GLU A 61 6.07 7.09 -30.54
C GLU A 61 6.37 6.06 -29.45
N GLY A 62 5.71 6.23 -28.30
CA GLY A 62 5.77 5.25 -27.22
C GLY A 62 5.09 3.94 -27.59
N GLN A 63 5.09 3.03 -26.63
CA GLN A 63 4.39 1.75 -26.68
C GLN A 63 3.02 1.89 -26.00
N ALA A 64 1.99 1.26 -26.57
CA ALA A 64 0.75 1.02 -25.83
C ALA A 64 1.00 -0.09 -24.79
N ILE A 65 0.87 0.24 -23.50
CA ILE A 65 1.27 -0.66 -22.42
C ILE A 65 0.04 -1.11 -21.66
N VAL A 66 -0.26 -2.39 -21.77
CA VAL A 66 -1.33 -3.04 -21.02
C VAL A 66 -0.85 -3.30 -19.59
N GLY A 67 -1.67 -2.90 -18.63
CA GLY A 67 -1.44 -3.08 -17.21
C GLY A 67 -2.73 -3.23 -16.43
N GLN A 68 -2.65 -3.04 -15.12
CA GLN A 68 -3.81 -3.02 -14.22
C GLN A 68 -3.88 -1.71 -13.46
N LEU A 69 -5.09 -1.21 -13.24
CA LEU A 69 -5.38 -0.05 -12.42
C LEU A 69 -5.89 -0.51 -11.06
N LEU A 70 -5.06 -0.37 -10.04
CA LEU A 70 -5.38 -0.73 -8.65
C LEU A 70 -6.15 0.41 -7.99
N SER A 71 -7.22 0.09 -7.29
CA SER A 71 -8.06 1.08 -6.59
C SER A 71 -8.36 0.65 -5.15
N ALA A 72 -9.01 1.53 -4.39
CA ALA A 72 -9.33 1.32 -2.97
C ALA A 72 -8.11 0.90 -2.12
N LEU A 73 -6.98 1.58 -2.34
CA LEU A 73 -5.74 1.39 -1.58
C LEU A 73 -5.76 2.23 -0.30
N THR A 74 -5.42 1.61 0.82
CA THR A 74 -5.21 2.29 2.09
C THR A 74 -3.81 2.91 2.14
N ALA A 75 -3.57 3.79 3.11
CA ALA A 75 -2.23 4.36 3.32
C ALA A 75 -1.15 3.29 3.58
N ASP A 76 -1.51 2.16 4.19
CA ASP A 76 -0.56 1.06 4.43
C ASP A 76 -0.27 0.28 3.14
N ASP A 77 -1.28 0.05 2.30
CA ASP A 77 -1.06 -0.59 0.99
C ASP A 77 -0.11 0.24 0.13
N LEU A 78 -0.28 1.57 0.14
CA LEU A 78 0.59 2.49 -0.60
C LEU A 78 2.03 2.44 -0.08
N LYS A 79 2.25 2.34 1.23
CA LYS A 79 3.59 2.18 1.81
C LYS A 79 4.24 0.87 1.39
N LEU A 80 3.49 -0.24 1.46
CA LEU A 80 3.99 -1.56 1.05
C LEU A 80 4.37 -1.60 -0.42
N ILE A 81 3.54 -1.00 -1.30
CA ILE A 81 3.85 -0.92 -2.73
C ILE A 81 5.11 -0.09 -2.97
N VAL A 82 5.24 1.07 -2.32
CA VAL A 82 6.45 1.91 -2.43
C VAL A 82 7.70 1.18 -1.92
N GLU A 83 7.59 0.47 -0.80
CA GLU A 83 8.70 -0.30 -0.24
C GLU A 83 9.11 -1.47 -1.15
N TYR A 84 8.14 -2.14 -1.77
CA TYR A 84 8.38 -3.25 -2.71
C TYR A 84 9.00 -2.78 -4.03
N GLU A 85 8.53 -1.67 -4.61
CA GLU A 85 9.10 -1.11 -5.85
C GLU A 85 10.54 -0.61 -5.64
N GLY A 86 10.87 -0.18 -4.41
CA GLY A 86 12.21 0.22 -4.03
C GLY A 86 12.69 1.54 -4.64
N ASP A 87 13.96 1.85 -4.42
CA ASP A 87 14.53 3.16 -4.74
C ASP A 87 14.90 3.34 -6.21
N GLU A 88 14.74 2.33 -7.06
CA GLU A 88 15.09 2.41 -8.49
C GLU A 88 14.03 3.15 -9.32
N TYR A 89 12.83 3.26 -8.76
CA TYR A 89 11.71 3.93 -9.38
C TYR A 89 11.43 5.28 -8.70
N PHE A 90 10.71 6.13 -9.41
CA PHE A 90 10.06 7.31 -8.85
C PHE A 90 8.61 7.36 -9.28
N VAL A 91 7.74 7.95 -8.48
CA VAL A 91 6.32 8.06 -8.83
C VAL A 91 6.08 9.31 -9.67
N SER A 92 5.34 9.15 -10.76
CA SER A 92 4.73 10.24 -11.53
C SER A 92 3.22 10.03 -11.67
N THR A 93 2.49 11.07 -12.05
CA THR A 93 1.08 10.94 -12.46
C THR A 93 1.01 10.86 -13.98
N LEU A 94 0.32 9.85 -14.51
CA LEU A 94 0.04 9.70 -15.95
C LEU A 94 -1.45 9.42 -16.16
N LYS A 95 -1.91 9.70 -17.37
CA LYS A 95 -3.26 9.38 -17.83
C LYS A 95 -3.27 8.02 -18.49
N VAL A 96 -4.14 7.13 -18.02
CA VAL A 96 -4.33 5.78 -18.57
C VAL A 96 -5.78 5.60 -18.98
N MET A 97 -6.00 4.74 -19.97
CA MET A 97 -7.33 4.37 -20.43
C MET A 97 -7.80 3.17 -19.61
N GLY A 98 -8.79 3.38 -18.75
CA GLY A 98 -9.47 2.32 -18.00
C GLY A 98 -10.48 1.56 -18.86
N SER A 99 -11.31 0.75 -18.20
CA SER A 99 -12.46 0.11 -18.85
C SER A 99 -13.36 1.13 -19.54
N GLU A 100 -13.96 0.74 -20.67
CA GLU A 100 -14.88 1.58 -21.44
C GLU A 100 -14.26 2.87 -22.02
N SER A 101 -12.93 2.92 -22.16
CA SER A 101 -12.19 4.07 -22.70
C SER A 101 -12.33 5.35 -21.86
N VAL A 102 -12.55 5.22 -20.55
CA VAL A 102 -12.49 6.34 -19.62
C VAL A 102 -11.03 6.66 -19.29
N GLU A 103 -10.63 7.92 -19.45
CA GLU A 103 -9.32 8.40 -19.04
C GLU A 103 -9.26 8.57 -17.51
N VAL A 104 -8.22 8.02 -16.88
CA VAL A 104 -8.01 8.08 -15.43
C VAL A 104 -6.60 8.58 -15.14
N GLU A 105 -6.47 9.55 -14.24
CA GLU A 105 -5.16 9.92 -13.68
C GLU A 105 -4.73 8.89 -12.64
N ALA A 106 -3.58 8.28 -12.87
CA ALA A 106 -3.03 7.24 -12.02
C ALA A 106 -1.59 7.57 -11.61
N ALA A 107 -1.24 7.17 -10.39
CA ALA A 107 0.16 7.10 -9.99
C ALA A 107 0.85 5.95 -10.73
N VAL A 108 2.06 6.19 -11.24
CA VAL A 108 2.85 5.25 -12.02
C VAL A 108 4.30 5.30 -11.56
N PHE A 109 4.86 4.14 -11.27
CA PHE A 109 6.29 4.00 -10.99
C PHE A 109 7.06 4.11 -12.31
N LEU A 110 7.98 5.06 -12.41
CA LEU A 110 8.81 5.27 -13.59
C LEU A 110 10.25 4.94 -13.25
N TRP A 111 10.94 4.31 -14.19
CA TRP A 111 12.37 4.02 -14.04
C TRP A 111 13.18 5.31 -14.07
N LYS A 112 14.14 5.44 -13.16
CA LYS A 112 14.98 6.64 -13.11
C LYS A 112 15.90 6.70 -14.33
N GLU A 113 16.03 7.90 -14.89
CA GLU A 113 16.77 8.13 -16.14
C GLU A 113 18.28 7.91 -15.97
N ASP A 114 18.84 8.20 -14.79
CA ASP A 114 20.23 7.91 -14.43
C ASP A 114 20.55 6.41 -14.36
N LEU A 115 19.52 5.56 -14.15
CA LEU A 115 19.62 4.11 -14.21
C LEU A 115 19.34 3.54 -15.61
N ARG A 116 19.21 4.36 -16.66
CA ARG A 116 18.93 3.88 -18.04
C ARG A 116 20.00 2.88 -18.53
N SER A 117 21.25 2.98 -18.08
CA SER A 117 22.33 2.06 -18.47
C SER A 117 22.07 0.60 -18.04
N ARG A 118 21.21 0.38 -17.05
CA ARG A 118 20.78 -0.95 -16.60
C ARG A 118 19.70 -1.58 -17.49
N LEU A 119 19.13 -0.84 -18.43
CA LEU A 119 18.18 -1.38 -19.39
C LEU A 119 18.96 -2.07 -20.51
N GLY A 120 18.41 -3.17 -21.06
CA GLY A 120 19.07 -3.93 -22.13
C GLY A 120 19.62 -3.07 -23.25
N HIS A 121 20.85 -3.34 -23.69
CA HIS A 121 21.52 -2.64 -24.81
C HIS A 121 20.70 -2.66 -26.12
N LYS A 122 19.62 -3.45 -26.19
CA LYS A 122 18.66 -3.50 -27.30
C LYS A 122 17.19 -3.29 -26.90
N GLY A 123 16.90 -2.95 -25.64
CA GLY A 123 15.53 -2.76 -25.16
C GLY A 123 14.65 -3.99 -25.42
N MET A 124 15.04 -5.15 -24.88
CA MET A 124 14.22 -6.35 -25.01
C MET A 124 12.82 -6.09 -24.40
N PRO A 125 11.74 -6.45 -25.11
CA PRO A 125 10.41 -6.34 -24.56
C PRO A 125 10.30 -7.26 -23.36
N TRP A 126 9.64 -6.78 -22.31
CA TRP A 126 9.30 -7.61 -21.17
C TRP A 126 7.97 -8.32 -21.39
N ASP A 127 7.96 -9.63 -21.13
CA ASP A 127 6.81 -10.50 -21.29
C ASP A 127 6.27 -10.95 -19.92
N PHE A 128 5.00 -10.66 -19.68
CA PHE A 128 4.35 -10.99 -18.40
C PHE A 128 4.12 -12.49 -18.24
N SER A 129 3.80 -13.20 -19.31
CA SER A 129 3.54 -14.65 -19.28
C SER A 129 4.82 -15.44 -19.04
N GLU A 130 5.93 -15.00 -19.62
CA GLU A 130 7.26 -15.55 -19.34
C GLU A 130 7.63 -15.33 -17.85
N TRP A 131 7.46 -14.10 -17.35
CA TRP A 131 7.74 -13.80 -15.95
C TRP A 131 6.85 -14.59 -14.98
N LEU A 132 5.56 -14.77 -15.27
CA LEU A 132 4.67 -15.61 -14.45
C LEU A 132 5.19 -17.04 -14.30
N THR A 133 5.89 -17.55 -15.31
CA THR A 133 6.44 -18.91 -15.31
C THR A 133 7.75 -19.01 -14.53
N MET A 134 8.61 -17.99 -14.65
CA MET A 134 10.00 -18.09 -14.18
C MET A 134 10.31 -17.29 -12.92
N GLY A 135 9.57 -16.21 -12.65
CA GLY A 135 9.90 -15.25 -11.59
C GLY A 135 8.82 -15.08 -10.51
N LEU A 136 7.64 -15.66 -10.68
CA LEU A 136 6.51 -15.44 -9.76
C LEU A 136 6.80 -15.95 -8.34
N GLU A 137 7.36 -17.16 -8.20
CA GLU A 137 7.60 -17.77 -6.89
C GLU A 137 8.54 -16.92 -6.02
N GLU A 138 9.66 -16.50 -6.60
CA GLU A 138 10.65 -15.64 -5.93
C GLU A 138 10.04 -14.28 -5.56
N ALA A 139 9.33 -13.65 -6.49
CA ALA A 139 8.72 -12.35 -6.24
C ALA A 139 7.61 -12.40 -5.18
N VAL A 140 6.87 -13.52 -5.09
CA VAL A 140 5.89 -13.76 -4.02
C VAL A 140 6.59 -13.94 -2.68
N ALA A 141 7.72 -14.64 -2.63
CA ALA A 141 8.50 -14.80 -1.41
C ALA A 141 9.05 -13.46 -0.91
N GLU A 142 9.59 -12.64 -1.81
CA GLU A 142 10.05 -11.28 -1.53
C GLU A 142 8.90 -10.39 -1.01
N ALA A 143 7.76 -10.40 -1.68
CA ALA A 143 6.57 -9.65 -1.28
C ALA A 143 6.11 -10.00 0.16
N ARG A 144 6.14 -11.29 0.53
CA ARG A 144 5.84 -11.73 1.90
C ARG A 144 6.87 -11.25 2.90
N SER A 145 8.14 -11.19 2.51
CA SER A 145 9.23 -10.68 3.34
C SER A 145 9.05 -9.19 3.65
N VAL A 146 8.80 -8.37 2.61
CA VAL A 146 8.50 -6.94 2.74
C VAL A 146 7.32 -6.72 3.67
N ARG A 147 6.21 -7.43 3.44
CA ARG A 147 5.02 -7.33 4.29
C ARG A 147 5.31 -7.69 5.75
N SER A 148 6.05 -8.77 5.98
CA SER A 148 6.34 -9.26 7.33
C SER A 148 7.18 -8.23 8.11
N LYS A 149 8.20 -7.66 7.46
CA LYS A 149 8.99 -6.57 8.03
C LYS A 149 8.13 -5.35 8.37
N HIS A 150 7.29 -4.91 7.43
CA HIS A 150 6.39 -3.77 7.64
C HIS A 150 5.45 -3.96 8.85
N VAL A 151 4.89 -5.16 9.02
CA VAL A 151 4.02 -5.48 10.16
C VAL A 151 4.79 -5.43 11.48
N ILE A 152 6.02 -5.94 11.51
CA ILE A 152 6.89 -5.91 12.68
C ILE A 152 7.25 -4.46 13.04
N ASP A 153 7.75 -3.68 12.09
CA ASP A 153 8.15 -2.28 12.29
C ASP A 153 6.97 -1.45 12.82
N LYS A 154 5.77 -1.68 12.29
CA LYS A 154 4.55 -1.00 12.75
C LYS A 154 4.15 -1.41 14.18
N ALA A 155 4.32 -2.68 14.54
CA ALA A 155 4.06 -3.16 15.90
C ALA A 155 5.04 -2.54 16.90
N GLU A 156 6.33 -2.49 16.56
CA GLU A 156 7.35 -1.85 17.38
C GLU A 156 7.09 -0.35 17.57
N GLN A 157 6.71 0.36 16.51
CA GLN A 157 6.35 1.79 16.60
C GLN A 157 5.15 2.03 17.51
N ARG A 158 4.15 1.14 17.47
CA ARG A 158 2.97 1.22 18.34
C ARG A 158 3.33 0.95 19.79
N LEU A 159 4.21 -0.02 20.07
CA LEU A 159 4.69 -0.30 21.41
C LEU A 159 5.47 0.90 21.98
N ARG A 160 6.42 1.46 21.21
CA ARG A 160 7.16 2.68 21.60
C ARG A 160 6.27 3.90 21.81
N LEU A 161 5.15 3.98 21.09
CA LEU A 161 4.18 5.05 21.30
C LEU A 161 3.39 4.83 22.59
N ALA A 162 2.99 3.59 22.89
CA ALA A 162 2.31 3.26 24.14
C ALA A 162 3.20 3.55 25.36
N ASP A 163 4.47 3.12 25.34
CA ASP A 163 5.41 3.37 26.44
C ASP A 163 5.58 4.88 26.74
N ARG A 164 5.65 5.71 25.68
CA ARG A 164 5.73 7.18 25.85
C ARG A 164 4.46 7.79 26.44
N VAL A 165 3.29 7.27 26.07
CA VAL A 165 2.02 7.74 26.65
C VAL A 165 1.94 7.37 28.13
N ASP A 166 2.41 6.17 28.51
CA ASP A 166 2.47 5.75 29.91
C ASP A 166 3.44 6.63 30.72
N ASP A 167 4.60 6.98 30.15
CA ASP A 167 5.56 7.92 30.77
C ASP A 167 4.96 9.33 30.96
N GLU A 168 4.31 9.88 29.93
CA GLU A 168 3.66 11.20 29.99
C GLU A 168 2.51 11.23 31.02
N ILE A 169 1.68 10.17 31.06
CA ILE A 169 0.63 10.02 32.08
C ILE A 169 1.26 9.93 33.47
N GLY A 170 2.32 9.13 33.64
CA GLY A 170 3.04 9.00 34.89
C GLY A 170 3.65 10.33 35.38
N GLU A 171 4.17 11.14 34.47
CA GLU A 171 4.73 12.46 34.79
C GLU A 171 3.63 13.47 35.20
N VAL A 172 2.48 13.47 34.51
CA VAL A 172 1.33 14.32 34.88
C VAL A 172 0.78 13.95 36.27
N ILE A 173 0.63 12.65 36.58
CA ILE A 173 0.13 12.22 37.90
C ILE A 173 1.11 12.58 39.02
N ASN A 174 2.42 12.52 38.77
CA ASN A 174 3.44 12.87 39.77
C ASN A 174 3.64 14.39 39.92
N ALA A 175 3.46 15.16 38.85
CA ALA A 175 3.48 16.62 38.86
C ALA A 175 2.27 17.22 39.61
N ASP A 176 1.14 16.51 39.63
CA ASP A 176 -0.08 16.89 40.36
C ASP A 176 -0.17 16.24 41.76
N SER A 177 0.95 16.15 42.47
CA SER A 177 1.00 15.68 43.87
C SER A 177 0.29 16.60 44.88
N GLY A 178 -0.31 17.71 44.41
CA GLY A 178 -1.41 18.36 45.11
C GLY A 178 -2.70 17.62 44.78
N LYS A 179 -3.15 16.71 45.65
CA LYS A 179 -4.46 16.01 45.54
C LYS A 179 -5.49 16.89 44.84
N PRO A 180 -6.05 16.50 43.68
CA PRO A 180 -7.18 17.23 43.14
C PRO A 180 -8.31 17.10 44.15
N ALA A 181 -8.86 18.23 44.57
CA ALA A 181 -10.19 18.26 45.17
C ALA A 181 -11.15 17.91 44.04
N TRP A 182 -11.44 16.62 43.87
CA TRP A 182 -12.49 16.16 42.99
C TRP A 182 -13.81 16.55 43.66
N ASP A 183 -14.44 17.61 43.16
CA ASP A 183 -15.75 18.04 43.61
C ASP A 183 -16.78 16.96 43.24
N ASP A 184 -17.78 16.74 44.11
CA ASP A 184 -18.75 15.63 44.02
C ASP A 184 -19.53 15.56 42.69
N GLU A 185 -19.53 16.63 41.88
CA GLU A 185 -20.17 16.65 40.55
C GLU A 185 -19.40 15.85 39.48
N ASP A 186 -18.07 15.76 39.57
CA ASP A 186 -17.25 15.03 38.58
C ASP A 186 -17.33 13.51 38.77
N ASN A 187 -17.48 13.06 40.02
CA ASN A 187 -17.82 11.67 40.33
C ASN A 187 -19.22 11.28 39.81
N LEU A 188 -20.15 12.24 39.75
CA LEU A 188 -21.47 12.03 39.17
C LEU A 188 -21.42 11.93 37.64
N LEU A 189 -20.49 12.63 36.99
CA LEU A 189 -20.30 12.54 35.54
C LEU A 189 -19.67 11.20 35.13
N LEU A 190 -18.65 10.75 35.85
CA LEU A 190 -17.99 9.45 35.58
C LEU A 190 -18.92 8.27 35.88
N SER A 191 -19.73 8.33 36.93
CA SER A 191 -20.75 7.30 37.21
C SER A 191 -21.88 7.30 36.19
N ARG A 192 -22.24 8.45 35.59
CA ARG A 192 -23.21 8.53 34.48
C ARG A 192 -22.64 8.02 33.15
N ILE A 193 -21.35 8.21 32.90
CA ILE A 193 -20.66 7.63 31.73
C ILE A 193 -20.55 6.11 31.88
N ALA A 194 -20.20 5.60 33.08
CA ALA A 194 -20.20 4.16 33.36
C ALA A 194 -21.59 3.52 33.19
N LEU A 195 -22.66 4.16 33.68
CA LEU A 195 -24.04 3.69 33.47
C LEU A 195 -24.50 3.77 32.00
N ALA A 196 -23.96 4.69 31.21
CA ALA A 196 -24.27 4.81 29.78
C ALA A 196 -23.55 3.74 28.95
N CYS A 197 -22.37 3.29 29.36
CA CYS A 197 -21.64 2.19 28.73
C CYS A 197 -22.20 0.79 29.09
N GLU A 198 -22.89 0.63 30.23
CA GLU A 198 -23.53 -0.64 30.62
C GLU A 198 -24.88 -0.91 29.92
N ARG A 199 -25.42 0.04 29.14
CA ARG A 199 -26.64 -0.16 28.34
C ARG A 199 -26.33 -0.24 26.85
N ASP A 200 -25.67 -1.32 26.46
CA ASP A 200 -25.69 -1.82 25.09
C ASP A 200 -27.04 -2.55 24.83
N PRO A 201 -27.89 -2.08 23.88
CA PRO A 201 -29.11 -2.78 23.52
C PRO A 201 -28.91 -4.10 22.74
N ASN A 202 -27.66 -4.48 22.41
CA ASN A 202 -27.39 -5.67 21.59
C ASN A 202 -26.74 -6.86 22.32
N SER A 203 -26.66 -6.84 23.65
CA SER A 203 -26.31 -8.02 24.45
C SER A 203 -27.51 -8.98 24.60
N ARG A 204 -27.93 -9.63 23.50
CA ARG A 204 -28.72 -10.87 23.55
C ARG A 204 -27.78 -12.06 23.32
N VAL A 205 -27.19 -12.56 24.40
CA VAL A 205 -26.69 -13.94 24.43
C VAL A 205 -27.91 -14.83 24.68
N GLY A 206 -28.34 -15.53 23.64
CA GLY A 206 -29.34 -16.58 23.76
C GLY A 206 -28.76 -17.80 24.47
N ASN A 207 -29.31 -18.13 25.64
CA ASN A 207 -29.20 -19.46 26.21
C ASN A 207 -30.13 -20.40 25.44
N TYR A 208 -29.55 -21.37 24.73
CA TYR A 208 -30.28 -22.58 24.34
C TYR A 208 -30.06 -23.63 25.43
N ASP A 209 -31.07 -23.80 26.28
CA ASP A 209 -31.23 -25.01 27.09
C ASP A 209 -31.84 -26.12 26.22
N LYS A 210 -31.16 -27.27 26.19
CA LYS A 210 -31.70 -28.56 25.73
C LYS A 210 -32.62 -29.16 26.80
N PRO A 211 -33.64 -29.91 26.39
CA PRO A 211 -33.88 -31.25 26.92
C PRO A 211 -33.16 -32.32 26.08
#